data_AF-F9UU60-F1
#
_entry.id   AF-F9UU60-F1
#
_cell.length_a   1.000
_cell.length_b   1.000
_cell.length_c   1.000
_cell.angle_alpha   90.00
_cell.angle_beta   90.00
_cell.angle_gamma   90.00
#
_symmetry.space_group_name_H-M   'P 1'
#
loop_
_entity.id
_entity.type
_entity.pdbx_description
1 polymer ?
#
loop_
_entity_poly.entity_id
_entity_poly.type
_entity_poly.pdbx_seq_one_letter_code
_entity_poly.pdbx_strand_id
1 'polypeptide(L)' 'MDKITIVLWVLAIGTTIFQYIAGYLKWSRCQWICPVLFSIFMLWFYFNGKDVSLISAVTAFIIGNIWYMAYAEMGKRKRN' A
#
# COMPACT_ATOMS: atom_id res chain seq x y z
N MET A 1 -9.06 -1.05 -20.29
CA MET A 1 -8.01 -0.55 -19.37
C MET A 1 -6.68 -0.53 -20.10
N ASP A 2 -5.96 0.59 -20.06
CA ASP A 2 -4.64 0.66 -20.68
C ASP A 2 -3.62 -0.23 -19.96
N LYS A 3 -2.62 -0.72 -20.71
CA LYS A 3 -1.54 -1.59 -20.18
C LYS A 3 -0.83 -0.96 -18.98
N ILE A 4 -0.68 0.36 -19.00
CA ILE A 4 -0.08 1.16 -17.91
C ILE A 4 -0.95 1.09 -16.65
N THR A 5 -2.27 1.28 -16.77
CA THR A 5 -3.21 1.18 -15.64
C THR A 5 -3.18 -0.22 -15.01
N ILE A 6 -3.06 -1.27 -15.83
CA ILE A 6 -2.97 -2.66 -15.34
C ILE A 6 -1.67 -2.86 -14.53
N VAL A 7 -0.52 -2.41 -15.06
CA VAL A 7 0.77 -2.53 -14.37
C VAL A 7 0.74 -1.79 -13.03
N LEU A 8 0.17 -0.59 -12.98
CA LEU A 8 0.08 0.19 -11.75
C LEU A 8 -0.86 -0.44 -10.72
N TRP A 9 -1.97 -1.06 -11.15
CA TRP A 9 -2.82 -1.86 -10.26
C TRP A 9 -2.09 -3.06 -9.68
N VAL A 10 -1.33 -3.80 -10.51
CA VAL A 10 -0.53 -4.94 -10.06
C VAL A 10 0.52 -4.49 -9.03
N LEU A 11 1.17 -3.34 -9.25
CA LEU A 11 2.13 -2.77 -8.30
C LEU A 11 1.45 -2.33 -6.99
N ALA A 12 0.27 -1.70 -7.06
CA ALA A 12 -0.49 -1.29 -5.88
C ALA A 12 -0.92 -2.51 -5.04
N ILE A 13 -1.42 -3.57 -5.67
CA ILE A 13 -1.79 -4.83 -4.99
C ILE A 13 -0.55 -5.49 -4.40
N GLY A 14 0.54 -5.60 -5.18
CA GLY A 14 1.80 -6.21 -4.73
C GLY A 14 2.40 -5.48 -3.52
N THR A 15 2.39 -4.15 -3.52
CA THR A 15 2.86 -3.36 -2.37
C THR A 15 1.95 -3.46 -1.15
N THR A 16 0.64 -3.62 -1.34
CA THR A 16 -0.30 -3.87 -0.23
C THR A 16 -0.05 -5.24 0.42
N ILE A 17 0.18 -6.28 -0.39
CA ILE A 17 0.55 -7.61 0.11
C ILE A 17 1.90 -7.56 0.84
N PHE A 18 2.86 -6.82 0.28
CA PHE A 18 4.18 -6.67 0.90
C PHE A 18 4.11 -5.89 2.22
N GLN A 19 3.27 -4.86 2.31
CA GLN A 19 2.96 -4.15 3.57
C GLN A 19 2.38 -5.10 4.62
N TYR A 20 1.46 -5.99 4.23
CA TYR A 20 0.90 -7.00 5.12
C TYR A 20 1.99 -7.91 5.69
N ILE A 21 2.84 -8.48 4.83
CA ILE A 21 3.92 -9.39 5.23
C ILE A 21 4.92 -8.65 6.13
N ALA A 22 5.33 -7.44 5.75
CA ALA A 22 6.28 -6.63 6.51
C ALA A 22 5.74 -6.20 7.88
N GLY A 23 4.45 -5.82 7.95
CA GLY A 23 3.76 -5.49 9.18
C GLY A 23 3.65 -6.69 10.12
N TYR A 24 3.27 -7.85 9.58
CA TYR A 24 3.11 -9.09 10.33
C TYR A 24 4.45 -9.65 10.86
N LEU A 25 5.51 -9.66 10.03
CA LEU A 25 6.84 -10.15 10.40
C LEU A 25 7.65 -9.13 11.21
N LYS A 26 7.13 -7.91 11.44
CA LYS A 26 7.77 -6.82 12.18
C LYS A 26 9.18 -6.52 11.67
N TRP A 27 9.35 -6.48 10.36
CA TRP A 27 10.64 -6.17 9.74
C TRP A 27 10.90 -4.66 9.89
N SER A 28 11.64 -4.27 10.94
CA SER A 28 11.71 -2.86 11.40
C SER A 28 12.13 -1.86 10.32
N ARG A 29 12.98 -2.28 9.37
CA ARG A 29 13.40 -1.45 8.23
C ARG A 29 12.32 -1.33 7.16
N CYS A 30 11.58 -2.40 6.88
CA CYS A 30 10.47 -2.37 5.91
C CYS A 30 9.23 -1.66 6.45
N GLN A 31 9.08 -1.55 7.77
CA GLN A 31 7.93 -0.88 8.37
C GLN A 31 7.78 0.60 7.95
N TRP A 32 8.88 1.29 7.69
CA TRP A 32 8.82 2.69 7.23
C TRP A 32 8.87 2.80 5.71
N ILE A 33 9.56 1.87 5.04
CA ILE A 33 9.76 1.89 3.58
C ILE A 33 8.49 1.47 2.83
N CYS A 34 7.77 0.46 3.33
CA CYS A 34 6.56 -0.06 2.67
C CYS A 34 5.39 0.96 2.57
N PRO A 35 5.02 1.72 3.62
CA PRO A 35 4.01 2.78 3.50
C PRO A 35 4.43 3.89 2.55
N VAL A 36 5.73 4.26 2.53
CA VAL A 36 6.25 5.27 1.59
C VAL A 36 6.18 4.78 0.14
N LEU A 37 6.61 3.55 -0.14
CA LEU A 37 6.55 2.99 -1.49
C LEU A 37 5.10 2.86 -2.01
N PHE A 38 4.19 2.38 -1.17
CA PHE A 38 2.76 2.33 -1.52
C PHE A 38 2.19 3.71 -1.82
N SER A 39 2.57 4.72 -1.03
CA SER A 39 2.17 6.12 -1.24
C SER A 39 2.63 6.65 -2.59
N ILE A 40 3.89 6.37 -2.95
CA ILE A 40 4.48 6.74 -4.25
C ILE A 40 3.76 6.03 -5.40
N PHE A 41 3.49 4.74 -5.28
CA PHE A 41 2.76 3.99 -6.32
C PHE A 41 1.32 4.44 -6.46
N MET A 42 0.63 4.80 -5.37
CA MET A 42 -0.72 5.37 -5.42
C MET A 42 -0.75 6.76 -6.07
N LEU A 43 0.24 7.61 -5.79
CA LEU A 43 0.42 8.90 -6.46
C LEU A 43 0.66 8.71 -7.96
N TRP A 44 1.55 7.78 -8.32
CA TRP A 44 1.80 7.45 -9.73
C TRP A 44 0.54 6.89 -10.40
N PHE A 45 -0.20 6.01 -9.71
CA PHE A 45 -1.46 5.46 -10.18
C PHE A 45 -2.52 6.53 -10.42
N TYR A 46 -2.60 7.55 -9.55
CA TYR A 46 -3.51 8.68 -9.75
C TYR A 46 -3.15 9.52 -10.98
N PHE A 47 -1.87 9.84 -11.20
CA PHE A 47 -1.46 10.68 -12.33
C PHE A 47 -1.42 9.96 -13.68
N ASN A 48 -1.16 8.65 -13.70
CA ASN A 48 -0.97 7.88 -14.94
C ASN A 48 -2.08 6.84 -15.20
N GLY A 49 -2.94 6.57 -14.22
CA GLY A 49 -4.08 5.69 -14.40
C GLY A 49 -5.19 6.42 -15.13
N LYS A 50 -5.57 5.93 -16.31
CA LYS A 50 -6.84 6.34 -16.93
C LYS A 50 -8.01 6.02 -16.00
N ASP A 51 -8.92 6.98 -15.86
CA ASP A 51 -10.20 6.85 -15.16
C ASP A 51 -10.11 6.67 -13.63
N VAL A 52 -8.99 7.02 -13.01
CA VAL A 52 -8.86 6.99 -11.54
C VAL A 52 -9.41 8.29 -10.96
N SER A 53 -10.57 8.21 -10.29
CA SER A 53 -11.11 9.37 -9.58
C SER A 53 -10.22 9.73 -8.38
N LEU A 54 -10.09 11.04 -8.10
CA LEU A 54 -9.35 11.54 -6.93
C LEU A 54 -9.89 10.91 -5.64
N ILE A 55 -11.20 10.77 -5.53
CA ILE A 55 -11.87 10.16 -4.38
C ILE A 55 -11.41 8.71 -4.23
N SER A 56 -11.44 7.92 -5.29
CA SER A 56 -10.99 6.53 -5.27
C SER A 56 -9.53 6.38 -4.86
N ALA A 57 -8.65 7.26 -5.38
CA ALA A 57 -7.23 7.25 -5.03
C ALA A 57 -6.99 7.60 -3.55
N VAL A 58 -7.66 8.64 -3.04
CA VAL A 58 -7.57 9.05 -1.63
C VAL A 58 -8.13 7.98 -0.71
N THR A 59 -9.28 7.37 -1.05
CA THR A 59 -9.86 6.27 -0.27
C THR A 59 -8.92 5.07 -0.18
N ALA A 60 -8.37 4.61 -1.30
CA ALA A 60 -7.43 3.50 -1.31
C ALA A 60 -6.13 3.83 -0.57
N PHE A 61 -5.67 5.08 -0.62
CA PHE A 61 -4.53 5.56 0.16
C PHE A 61 -4.78 5.49 1.67
N ILE A 62 -5.93 5.98 2.13
CA ILE A 62 -6.33 5.98 3.55
C ILE A 62 -6.49 4.53 4.02
N ILE A 63 -7.23 3.70 3.29
CA ILE A 63 -7.47 2.30 3.66
C ILE A 63 -6.14 1.54 3.74
N GLY A 64 -5.25 1.67 2.74
CA GLY A 64 -3.95 0.98 2.75
C GLY A 64 -3.09 1.34 3.96
N ASN A 65 -3.05 2.62 4.34
CA ASN A 65 -2.28 3.07 5.50
C ASN A 65 -2.91 2.65 6.86
N ILE A 66 -4.24 2.70 6.99
CA ILE A 66 -4.95 2.18 8.18
C ILE A 66 -4.70 0.69 8.33
N TRP A 67 -4.80 -0.05 7.23
CA TRP A 67 -4.54 -1.49 7.16
C TRP A 67 -3.11 -1.78 7.66
N TYR A 68 -2.12 -1.10 7.10
CA TYR A 68 -0.73 -1.23 7.51
C TYR A 68 -0.52 -1.00 9.03
N MET A 69 -1.13 0.05 9.60
CA MET A 69 -1.07 0.29 11.06
C MET A 69 -1.67 -0.85 11.88
N ALA A 70 -2.82 -1.39 11.47
CA ALA A 70 -3.45 -2.51 12.16
C ALA A 70 -2.56 -3.77 12.16
N TYR A 71 -1.90 -4.08 11.03
CA TYR A 71 -0.98 -5.21 10.96
C TYR A 71 0.31 -5.00 11.75
N ALA A 72 0.86 -3.79 11.73
CA ALA A 72 2.02 -3.45 12.55
C ALA A 72 1.71 -3.62 14.05
N GLU A 73 0.52 -3.26 14.49
CA GLU A 73 0.08 -3.41 15.89
C GLU A 73 -0.18 -4.88 16.26
N MET A 74 -0.79 -5.66 15.37
CA MET A 74 -0.93 -7.12 15.56
C MET A 74 0.42 -7.84 15.63
N GLY A 75 1.38 -7.47 14.76
CA GLY A 75 2.74 -8.02 14.79
C GLY A 75 3.51 -7.67 16.07
N LYS A 76 3.22 -6.50 16.70
CA LYS A 76 3.77 -6.16 18.02
C LYS A 76 3.19 -7.06 19.12
N ARG A 77 1.86 -7.25 19.15
CA ARG A 77 1.17 -8.05 20.17
C ARG A 77 1.55 -9.53 20.15
N LYS A 78 1.82 -10.11 18.97
CA LYS A 78 2.23 -11.52 18.85
C LYS A 78 3.61 -11.81 19.47
N ARG A 79 4.47 -10.79 19.65
CA ARG A 79 5.84 -10.95 20.14
C ARG A 79 5.98 -10.71 21.65
N ASN A 80 4.97 -10.10 22.29
CA ASN A 80 4.87 -9.96 23.75
C ASN A 80 4.09 -11.15 24.31
#